data_AF-A0A453LLT8-F1
#
_entry.id   AF-A0A453LLT8-F1
#
_cell.length_a   1.000
_cell.length_b   1.000
_cell.length_c   1.000
_cell.angle_alpha   90.00
_cell.angle_beta   90.00
_cell.angle_gamma   90.00
#
_symmetry.space_group_name_H-M   'P 1'
#
loop_
_entity.id
_entity.type
_entity.pdbx_description
1 polymer ?
#
loop_
_entity_poly.entity_id
_entity_poly.type
_entity_poly.pdbx_seq_one_letter_code
_entity_poly.pdbx_strand_id
1 'polypeptide(L)'
;MTAESAVMCLDLPCSISMAPALAEAAKKFLAKRYDKFLLTKFQDELMRISLTGIVAILSRNHPGVASEESVYDFVLRWAHFQYPNPEERHKILSSSLLPLVPVVRSMTNGILIDQPSCIVDFTLSRGQCSGLFPSGSIRSPPFYCGGHGFFLSAHGKMEPSNFFGLLIEKLEDKGPVRGTIDYEIEVKTRQSLEFLFLWRRTTTTDSRQALGCRIPWPSIIADNSRFFIDDKLHLRVHVKITPQP
;
A
#
# COMPACT_ATOMS: atom_id res chain seq x y z
N MET A 1 32.49 12.99 -7.97
CA MET A 1 31.42 12.31 -8.72
C MET A 1 30.19 13.22 -8.72
N THR A 2 29.64 13.51 -9.89
CA THR A 2 28.36 14.21 -10.09
C THR A 2 27.21 13.20 -10.22
N ALA A 3 25.95 13.62 -10.13
CA ALA A 3 24.80 12.74 -10.35
C ALA A 3 24.83 12.08 -11.73
N GLU A 4 25.15 12.86 -12.78
CA GLU A 4 25.28 12.38 -14.16
C GLU A 4 26.38 11.31 -14.30
N SER A 5 27.57 11.56 -13.73
CA SER A 5 28.67 10.58 -13.77
C SER A 5 28.34 9.32 -12.95
N ALA A 6 27.55 9.43 -11.89
CA ALA A 6 27.11 8.30 -11.10
C ALA A 6 26.10 7.45 -11.86
N VAL A 7 25.12 8.07 -12.54
CA VAL A 7 24.18 7.36 -13.42
C VAL A 7 24.93 6.63 -14.53
N MET A 8 25.88 7.30 -15.19
CA MET A 8 26.71 6.68 -16.23
C MET A 8 27.46 5.44 -15.73
N CYS A 9 27.91 5.44 -14.47
CA CYS A 9 28.55 4.27 -13.86
C CYS A 9 27.59 3.09 -13.62
N LEU A 10 26.27 3.33 -13.55
CA LEU A 10 25.27 2.26 -13.43
C LEU A 10 25.03 1.54 -14.75
N ASP A 11 25.21 2.23 -15.87
CA ASP A 11 24.95 1.71 -17.22
C ASP A 11 26.22 1.10 -17.87
N LEU A 12 27.32 0.98 -17.11
CA LEU A 12 28.56 0.39 -17.62
C LEU A 12 28.37 -1.11 -17.94
N PRO A 13 28.87 -1.58 -19.09
CA PRO A 13 28.85 -3.01 -19.44
C PRO A 13 29.57 -3.88 -18.41
N CYS A 14 29.00 -5.05 -18.09
CA CYS A 14 29.60 -6.03 -17.19
C CYS A 14 30.96 -6.58 -17.69
N SER A 15 31.29 -6.39 -18.97
CA SER A 15 32.59 -6.74 -19.55
C SER A 15 33.74 -5.90 -19.00
N ILE A 16 33.46 -4.75 -18.38
CA ILE A 16 34.47 -3.92 -17.72
C ILE A 16 34.69 -4.48 -16.30
N SER A 17 35.91 -4.94 -16.02
CA SER A 17 36.29 -5.57 -14.74
C SER A 17 35.93 -4.72 -13.50
N MET A 18 36.01 -3.39 -13.60
CA MET A 18 35.68 -2.47 -12.50
C MET A 18 34.19 -2.05 -12.44
N ALA A 19 33.36 -2.40 -13.42
CA ALA A 19 31.97 -1.95 -13.48
C ALA A 19 31.16 -2.25 -12.20
N PRO A 20 31.25 -3.45 -11.57
CA PRO A 20 30.50 -3.72 -10.35
C PRO A 20 30.88 -2.81 -9.19
N ALA A 21 32.18 -2.53 -9.02
CA ALA A 21 32.68 -1.66 -7.95
C ALA A 21 32.28 -0.20 -8.18
N LEU A 22 32.33 0.26 -9.44
CA LEU A 22 31.88 1.60 -9.83
C LEU A 22 30.37 1.77 -9.66
N ALA A 23 29.57 0.77 -10.05
CA ALA A 23 28.14 0.76 -9.86
C ALA A 23 27.77 0.81 -8.36
N GLU A 24 28.46 0.05 -7.51
CA GLU A 24 28.23 0.09 -6.06
C GLU A 24 28.63 1.43 -5.43
N ALA A 25 29.73 2.04 -5.88
CA ALA A 25 30.12 3.38 -5.45
C ALA A 25 29.10 4.45 -5.89
N ALA A 26 28.62 4.36 -7.13
CA ALA A 26 27.58 5.23 -7.69
C ALA A 26 26.27 5.12 -6.90
N LYS A 27 25.81 3.90 -6.62
CA LYS A 27 24.62 3.65 -5.77
C LYS A 27 24.77 4.27 -4.38
N LYS A 28 25.94 4.12 -3.71
CA LYS A 28 26.19 4.74 -2.39
C LYS A 28 26.14 6.26 -2.44
N PHE A 29 26.74 6.85 -3.47
CA PHE A 29 26.74 8.30 -3.66
C PHE A 29 25.34 8.85 -3.93
N LEU A 30 24.58 8.24 -4.85
CA LEU A 30 23.22 8.65 -5.18
C LEU A 30 22.31 8.54 -3.95
N ALA A 31 22.40 7.43 -3.21
CA ALA A 31 21.66 7.24 -1.97
C ALA A 31 21.95 8.38 -0.97
N LYS A 32 23.23 8.68 -0.72
CA LYS A 32 23.64 9.75 0.21
C LYS A 32 23.24 11.14 -0.27
N ARG A 33 23.34 11.43 -1.57
CA ARG A 33 23.00 12.75 -2.15
C ARG A 33 21.51 13.05 -2.02
N TYR A 34 20.68 12.02 -2.23
CA TYR A 34 19.23 12.12 -2.21
C TYR A 34 18.61 11.42 -1.00
N ASP A 35 19.30 11.40 0.14
CA ASP A 35 18.80 10.83 1.39
C ASP A 35 17.47 11.47 1.83
N LYS A 36 17.29 12.76 1.49
CA LYS A 36 16.07 13.55 1.65
C LYS A 36 15.50 13.97 0.29
N PHE A 37 15.32 13.01 -0.63
CA PHE A 37 14.92 13.28 -2.02
C PHE A 37 13.56 14.00 -2.18
N LEU A 38 12.68 13.88 -1.18
CA LEU A 38 11.37 14.56 -1.15
C LEU A 38 11.47 16.05 -0.79
N LEU A 39 12.64 16.55 -0.40
CA LEU A 39 12.85 17.99 -0.28
C LEU A 39 12.87 18.65 -1.67
N THR A 40 12.21 19.79 -1.77
CA THR A 40 12.05 20.57 -3.01
C THR A 40 13.36 20.88 -3.72
N LYS A 41 14.46 21.03 -2.97
CA LYS A 41 15.79 21.39 -3.50
C LYS A 41 16.37 20.45 -4.57
N PHE A 42 15.86 19.23 -4.69
CA PHE A 42 16.39 18.24 -5.65
C PHE A 42 15.36 17.80 -6.71
N GLN A 43 14.13 18.32 -6.67
CA GLN A 43 13.05 17.81 -7.53
C GLN A 43 13.38 17.99 -9.03
N ASP A 44 13.83 19.16 -9.46
CA ASP A 44 14.15 19.40 -10.88
C ASP A 44 15.30 18.53 -11.39
N GLU A 45 16.31 18.29 -10.55
CA GLU A 45 17.44 17.42 -10.85
C GLU A 45 16.97 15.97 -10.97
N LEU A 46 16.18 15.49 -9.99
CA LEU A 46 15.62 14.13 -9.96
C LEU A 46 14.72 13.83 -11.16
N MET A 47 13.93 14.81 -11.61
CA MET A 47 13.06 14.67 -12.77
C MET A 47 13.84 14.37 -14.06
N ARG A 48 15.13 14.72 -14.12
CA ARG A 48 16.01 14.49 -15.28
C ARG A 48 16.86 13.21 -15.16
N ILE A 49 16.84 12.54 -14.02
CA ILE A 49 17.58 11.30 -13.81
C ILE A 49 16.93 10.16 -14.60
N SER A 50 17.75 9.26 -15.17
CA SER A 50 17.30 8.07 -15.90
C SER A 50 16.61 7.04 -15.00
N LEU A 51 15.91 6.08 -15.62
CA LEU A 51 15.27 4.98 -14.89
C LEU A 51 16.27 4.24 -13.98
N THR A 52 17.45 3.89 -14.48
CA THR A 52 18.50 3.20 -13.71
C THR A 52 18.90 4.00 -12.46
N GLY A 53 19.03 5.32 -12.60
CA GLY A 53 19.36 6.22 -11.50
C GLY A 53 18.26 6.29 -10.46
N ILE A 54 16.99 6.45 -10.87
CA ILE A 54 15.85 6.48 -9.94
C ILE A 54 15.68 5.14 -9.21
N VAL A 55 15.78 4.02 -9.92
CA VAL A 55 15.76 2.69 -9.33
C VAL A 55 16.85 2.54 -8.27
N ALA A 56 18.08 2.98 -8.56
CA ALA A 56 19.19 2.93 -7.62
C ALA A 56 18.96 3.79 -6.36
N ILE A 57 18.34 4.96 -6.51
CA ILE A 57 17.98 5.86 -5.41
C ILE A 57 16.90 5.23 -4.53
N LEU A 58 15.78 4.81 -5.12
CA LEU A 58 14.65 4.23 -4.39
C LEU A 58 14.99 2.90 -3.71
N SER A 59 15.83 2.07 -4.34
CA SER A 59 16.23 0.77 -3.77
C SER A 59 17.07 0.88 -2.49
N ARG A 60 17.69 2.04 -2.23
CA ARG A 60 18.62 2.25 -1.11
C ARG A 60 18.15 3.28 -0.11
N ASN A 61 17.43 4.29 -0.56
CA ASN A 61 16.82 5.27 0.31
C ASN A 61 15.46 4.76 0.76
N HIS A 62 15.44 4.18 1.96
CA HIS A 62 14.19 3.93 2.66
C HIS A 62 13.67 5.30 3.12
N PRO A 63 12.55 5.80 2.58
CA PRO A 63 11.94 7.01 3.12
C PRO A 63 11.55 6.67 4.57
N GLY A 64 12.16 7.35 5.54
CA GLY A 64 11.82 7.19 6.95
C GLY A 64 10.43 7.76 7.25
N VAL A 65 10.37 8.88 7.97
CA VAL A 65 9.12 9.57 8.37
C VAL A 65 8.36 10.22 7.20
N ALA A 66 8.83 10.07 5.96
CA ALA A 66 8.17 10.67 4.80
C ALA A 66 7.00 9.80 4.31
N SER A 67 5.86 10.41 3.97
CA SER A 67 4.67 9.66 3.55
C SER A 67 4.94 8.86 2.28
N GLU A 68 4.59 7.58 2.29
CA GLU A 68 4.62 6.70 1.11
C GLU A 68 3.89 7.32 -0.10
N GLU A 69 2.87 8.13 0.18
CA GLU A 69 2.13 8.94 -0.78
C GLU A 69 3.04 9.93 -1.53
N SER A 70 3.99 10.57 -0.84
CA SER A 70 4.93 11.51 -1.48
C SER A 70 5.92 10.79 -2.42
N VAL A 71 6.30 9.57 -2.08
CA VAL A 71 7.15 8.71 -2.92
C VAL A 71 6.39 8.26 -4.16
N TYR A 72 5.14 7.84 -3.97
CA TYR A 72 4.26 7.40 -5.04
C TYR A 72 3.92 8.55 -6.01
N ASP A 73 3.57 9.73 -5.48
CA ASP A 73 3.35 10.94 -6.26
C ASP A 73 4.59 11.33 -7.09
N PHE A 74 5.78 11.31 -6.47
CA PHE A 74 7.02 11.55 -7.19
C PHE A 74 7.23 10.56 -8.33
N VAL A 75 7.04 9.25 -8.08
CA VAL A 75 7.21 8.20 -9.09
C VAL A 75 6.25 8.39 -10.26
N LEU A 76 5.00 8.76 -9.99
CA LEU A 76 4.02 9.07 -11.03
C LEU A 76 4.41 10.29 -11.86
N ARG A 77 4.78 11.39 -11.21
CA ARG A 77 5.22 12.62 -11.89
C ARG A 77 6.45 12.35 -12.75
N TRP A 78 7.45 11.67 -12.20
CA TRP A 78 8.68 11.31 -12.91
C TRP A 78 8.38 10.45 -14.15
N ALA A 79 7.56 9.41 -14.00
CA ALA A 79 7.23 8.52 -15.12
C ALA A 79 6.41 9.23 -16.20
N HIS A 80 5.52 10.15 -15.81
CA HIS A 80 4.76 10.98 -16.74
C HIS A 80 5.65 11.95 -17.52
N PHE A 81 6.70 12.47 -16.89
CA PHE A 81 7.66 13.36 -17.54
C PHE A 81 8.59 12.62 -18.51
N GLN A 82 9.09 11.45 -18.11
CA GLN A 82 10.07 10.69 -18.90
C GLN A 82 9.45 9.85 -20.01
N TYR A 83 8.22 9.38 -19.83
CA TYR A 83 7.53 8.49 -20.76
C TYR A 83 6.17 9.07 -21.16
N PRO A 84 6.10 9.88 -22.23
CA PRO A 84 4.85 10.42 -22.74
C PRO A 84 3.88 9.31 -23.20
N ASN A 85 4.42 8.21 -23.74
CA ASN A 85 3.63 7.06 -24.17
C ASN A 85 2.99 6.34 -22.97
N PRO A 86 1.66 6.18 -22.93
CA PRO A 86 0.95 5.60 -21.79
C PRO A 86 1.25 4.13 -21.55
N GLU A 87 1.44 3.33 -22.59
CA GLU A 87 1.71 1.89 -22.47
C GLU A 87 3.11 1.63 -21.94
N GLU A 88 4.11 2.33 -22.48
CA GLU A 88 5.49 2.27 -22.01
C GLU A 88 5.59 2.77 -20.57
N ARG A 89 4.94 3.90 -20.26
CA ARG A 89 4.85 4.43 -18.90
C ARG A 89 4.23 3.42 -17.93
N HIS A 90 3.12 2.79 -18.31
CA HIS A 90 2.47 1.76 -17.48
C HIS A 90 3.39 0.56 -17.24
N LYS A 91 4.11 0.12 -18.27
CA LYS A 91 5.11 -0.96 -18.16
C LYS A 91 6.25 -0.58 -17.21
N ILE A 92 6.82 0.62 -17.33
CA ILE A 92 7.91 1.06 -16.43
C ILE A 92 7.43 1.20 -14.99
N LEU A 93 6.26 1.79 -14.78
CA LEU A 93 5.66 1.92 -13.44
C LEU A 93 5.46 0.54 -12.80
N SER A 94 4.74 -0.35 -13.48
CA SER A 94 4.39 -1.68 -12.94
C SER A 94 5.60 -2.57 -12.71
N SER A 95 6.54 -2.64 -13.66
CA SER A 95 7.65 -3.60 -13.61
C SER A 95 8.86 -3.13 -12.81
N SER A 96 9.12 -1.82 -12.77
CA SER A 96 10.43 -1.30 -12.33
C SER A 96 10.35 -0.36 -11.13
N LEU A 97 9.31 0.46 -11.01
CA LEU A 97 9.25 1.52 -9.99
C LEU A 97 8.33 1.18 -8.81
N LEU A 98 7.11 0.70 -9.07
CA LEU A 98 6.17 0.32 -8.03
C LEU A 98 6.71 -0.75 -7.06
N PRO A 99 7.47 -1.78 -7.51
CA PRO A 99 8.11 -2.74 -6.60
C PRO A 99 9.10 -2.12 -5.61
N LEU A 100 9.61 -0.92 -5.90
CA LEU A 100 10.61 -0.22 -5.08
C LEU A 100 9.98 0.83 -4.16
N VAL A 101 8.74 1.21 -4.40
CA VAL A 101 7.98 2.03 -3.44
C VAL A 101 7.69 1.14 -2.23
N PRO A 102 7.93 1.60 -0.98
CA PRO A 102 7.80 0.80 0.25
C PRO A 102 6.49 0.00 0.41
N VAL A 103 5.46 0.39 -0.34
CA VAL A 103 4.19 -0.33 -0.52
C VAL A 103 4.38 -1.83 -0.84
N VAL A 104 5.47 -2.27 -1.49
CA VAL A 104 5.61 -3.71 -1.86
C VAL A 104 6.36 -4.57 -0.83
N ARG A 105 7.07 -3.98 0.14
CA ARG A 105 7.79 -4.76 1.18
C ARG A 105 7.08 -4.86 2.53
N SER A 106 5.99 -4.11 2.75
CA SER A 106 5.16 -4.22 3.97
C SER A 106 3.77 -4.83 3.72
N MET A 107 3.29 -4.91 2.46
CA MET A 107 1.91 -5.36 2.15
C MET A 107 1.76 -6.82 1.65
N THR A 108 2.85 -7.56 1.40
CA THR A 108 2.75 -8.86 0.69
C THR A 108 2.65 -10.10 1.58
N ASN A 109 2.84 -10.00 2.91
CA ASN A 109 2.82 -11.19 3.77
C ASN A 109 1.48 -11.47 4.49
N GLY A 110 0.40 -10.73 4.20
CA GLY A 110 -0.83 -10.82 5.01
C GLY A 110 -2.17 -10.60 4.31
N ILE A 111 -2.19 -10.32 3.01
CA ILE A 111 -3.44 -10.04 2.28
C ILE A 111 -3.61 -11.07 1.17
N LEU A 112 -4.52 -12.03 1.38
CA LEU A 112 -4.93 -13.02 0.38
C LEU A 112 -6.33 -12.63 -0.11
N ILE A 113 -6.47 -12.47 -1.43
CA ILE A 113 -7.74 -12.14 -2.08
C ILE A 113 -8.17 -13.36 -2.89
N ASP A 114 -9.29 -13.97 -2.50
CA ASP A 114 -9.92 -15.02 -3.29
C ASP A 114 -10.95 -14.40 -4.25
N GLN A 115 -10.49 -14.10 -5.47
CA GLN A 115 -11.27 -13.38 -6.49
C GLN A 115 -12.63 -14.02 -6.87
N PRO A 116 -12.80 -15.35 -6.96
CA PRO A 116 -14.10 -15.95 -7.26
C PRO A 116 -15.12 -15.87 -6.11
N SER A 117 -14.69 -15.82 -4.85
CA SER A 117 -15.59 -15.80 -3.69
C SER A 117 -15.80 -14.41 -3.08
N CYS A 118 -15.03 -13.41 -3.52
CA CYS A 118 -15.00 -12.06 -2.95
C CYS A 118 -14.75 -12.06 -1.43
N ILE A 119 -13.92 -13.00 -0.98
CA ILE A 119 -13.45 -13.11 0.40
C ILE A 119 -12.02 -12.58 0.46
N VAL A 120 -11.79 -11.63 1.37
CA VAL A 120 -10.49 -11.01 1.57
C VAL A 120 -10.02 -11.28 2.98
N ASP A 121 -8.90 -11.98 3.10
CA ASP A 121 -8.17 -12.09 4.37
C ASP A 121 -7.25 -10.87 4.51
N PHE A 122 -7.43 -10.10 5.57
CA PHE A 122 -6.71 -8.86 5.85
C PHE A 122 -5.98 -8.96 7.19
N THR A 123 -4.67 -9.21 7.12
CA THR A 123 -3.83 -9.41 8.31
C THR A 123 -2.94 -8.20 8.58
N LEU A 124 -2.94 -7.72 9.83
CA LEU A 124 -2.12 -6.60 10.30
C LEU A 124 -1.25 -7.06 11.47
N SER A 125 0.04 -6.74 11.46
CA SER A 125 0.88 -6.94 12.64
C SER A 125 0.51 -5.98 13.77
N ARG A 126 0.80 -6.35 15.03
CA ARG A 126 0.61 -5.48 16.19
C ARG A 126 1.35 -4.15 16.04
N GLY A 127 2.55 -4.16 15.45
CA GLY A 127 3.31 -2.95 15.14
C GLY A 127 2.57 -2.04 14.15
N GLN A 128 2.02 -2.62 13.07
CA GLN A 128 1.19 -1.90 12.11
C GLN A 128 -0.06 -1.31 12.79
N CYS A 129 -0.79 -2.10 13.59
CA CYS A 129 -1.94 -1.60 14.34
C CYS A 129 -1.56 -0.47 15.27
N SER A 130 -0.47 -0.60 16.04
CA SER A 130 0.00 0.44 16.97
C SER A 130 0.33 1.75 16.25
N GLY A 131 0.96 1.66 15.07
CA GLY A 131 1.34 2.81 14.25
C GLY A 131 0.16 3.57 13.63
N LEU A 132 -1.06 3.03 13.69
CA LEU A 132 -2.26 3.73 13.21
C LEU A 132 -2.73 4.84 14.16
N PHE A 133 -2.33 4.84 15.43
CA PHE A 133 -2.74 5.90 16.36
C PHE A 133 -1.70 7.03 16.40
N PRO A 134 -2.13 8.31 16.47
CA PRO A 134 -3.52 8.79 16.61
C PRO A 134 -4.28 9.05 15.29
N SER A 135 -3.62 8.99 14.14
CA SER A 135 -4.22 9.39 12.85
C SER A 135 -3.61 8.68 11.63
N GLY A 136 -2.94 7.56 11.82
CA GLY A 136 -2.42 6.71 10.75
C GLY A 136 -3.50 5.86 10.09
N SER A 137 -3.23 5.45 8.85
CA SER A 137 -4.08 4.54 8.09
C SER A 137 -3.24 3.54 7.30
N ILE A 138 -3.78 2.33 7.11
CA ILE A 138 -3.24 1.29 6.23
C ILE A 138 -4.37 0.87 5.30
N ARG A 139 -4.06 0.69 4.02
CA ARG A 139 -5.03 0.27 3.00
C ARG A 139 -4.60 -1.03 2.35
N SER A 140 -5.56 -1.86 1.98
CA SER A 140 -5.31 -2.99 1.09
C SER A 140 -5.15 -2.52 -0.35
N PRO A 141 -4.53 -3.34 -1.22
CA PRO A 141 -4.74 -3.23 -2.66
C PRO A 141 -6.24 -3.31 -3.01
N PRO A 142 -6.64 -2.78 -4.16
CA PRO A 142 -8.02 -2.91 -4.62
C PRO A 142 -8.34 -4.37 -4.98
N PHE A 143 -9.58 -4.77 -4.75
CA PHE A 143 -10.15 -6.05 -5.16
C PHE A 143 -11.51 -5.81 -5.82
N TYR A 144 -11.94 -6.75 -6.66
CA TYR A 144 -13.14 -6.58 -7.46
C TYR A 144 -14.15 -7.67 -7.15
N CYS A 145 -15.41 -7.28 -6.95
CA CYS A 145 -16.53 -8.19 -6.79
C CYS A 145 -17.68 -7.75 -7.69
N GLY A 146 -18.20 -8.66 -8.53
CA GLY A 146 -19.29 -8.34 -9.47
C GLY A 146 -19.00 -7.13 -10.37
N GLY A 147 -17.73 -6.90 -10.70
CA GLY A 147 -17.28 -5.75 -11.51
C GLY A 147 -17.26 -4.41 -10.78
N HIS A 148 -17.47 -4.37 -9.46
CA HIS A 148 -17.26 -3.19 -8.62
C HIS A 148 -15.92 -3.31 -7.90
N GLY A 149 -15.14 -2.23 -7.89
CA GLY A 149 -13.89 -2.15 -7.16
C GLY A 149 -14.06 -1.75 -5.70
N PHE A 150 -13.28 -2.36 -4.81
CA PHE A 150 -13.27 -2.09 -3.38
C PHE A 150 -11.84 -2.06 -2.84
N PHE A 151 -11.64 -1.41 -1.71
CA PHE A 151 -10.44 -1.57 -0.89
C PHE A 151 -10.81 -1.54 0.59
N LEU A 152 -9.96 -2.16 1.41
CA LEU A 152 -10.08 -2.13 2.87
C LEU A 152 -9.16 -1.06 3.42
N SER A 153 -9.59 -0.39 4.49
CA SER A 153 -8.73 0.51 5.25
C SER A 153 -8.86 0.28 6.76
N ALA A 154 -7.72 0.25 7.44
CA ALA A 154 -7.62 0.29 8.89
C ALA A 154 -7.07 1.66 9.30
N HIS A 155 -7.67 2.31 10.29
CA HIS A 155 -7.17 3.59 10.81
C HIS A 155 -7.35 3.71 12.31
N GLY A 156 -6.46 4.46 12.95
CA GLY A 156 -6.61 4.90 14.33
C GLY A 156 -7.10 6.33 14.34
N LYS A 157 -8.14 6.62 15.12
CA LYS A 157 -8.67 7.98 15.25
C LYS A 157 -8.85 8.39 16.71
N MET A 158 -8.57 9.67 16.95
CA MET A 158 -8.85 10.38 18.18
C MET A 158 -10.06 11.30 17.97
N GLU A 159 -11.23 10.85 18.41
CA GLU A 159 -12.52 11.57 18.51
C GLU A 159 -13.21 10.96 19.74
N PRO A 160 -14.06 11.66 20.52
CA PRO A 160 -14.11 11.63 22.00
C PRO A 160 -13.84 10.30 22.75
N SER A 161 -14.12 9.14 22.16
CA SER A 161 -13.53 7.83 22.49
C SER A 161 -12.58 7.30 21.38
N ASN A 162 -11.28 7.12 21.68
CA ASN A 162 -10.29 6.56 20.75
C ASN A 162 -10.73 5.21 20.18
N PHE A 163 -10.63 5.03 18.86
CA PHE A 163 -11.05 3.79 18.20
C PHE A 163 -10.11 3.37 17.06
N PHE A 164 -10.12 2.06 16.81
CA PHE A 164 -9.59 1.43 15.62
C PHE A 164 -10.77 1.21 14.65
N GLY A 165 -10.70 1.84 13.48
CA GLY A 165 -11.72 1.73 12.45
C GLY A 165 -11.29 0.77 11.35
N LEU A 166 -12.17 -0.15 10.99
CA LEU A 166 -12.06 -0.97 9.78
C LEU A 166 -13.14 -0.53 8.82
N LEU A 167 -12.75 -0.15 7.61
CA LEU A 167 -13.67 0.28 6.56
C LEU A 167 -13.45 -0.51 5.28
N ILE A 168 -14.55 -0.70 4.57
CA ILE A 168 -14.67 -1.19 3.22
C ILE A 168 -15.14 0.01 2.41
N GLU A 169 -14.33 0.40 1.44
CA GLU A 169 -14.54 1.57 0.61
C GLU A 169 -14.67 1.12 -0.84
N LYS A 170 -15.62 1.73 -1.56
CA LYS A 170 -15.86 1.43 -2.96
C LYS A 170 -15.04 2.39 -3.83
N LEU A 171 -14.40 1.88 -4.88
CA LEU A 171 -13.72 2.71 -5.87
C LEU A 171 -14.75 3.54 -6.66
N GLU A 172 -14.30 4.67 -7.21
CA GLU A 172 -15.10 5.48 -8.12
C GLU A 172 -15.23 4.79 -9.48
N ASP A 173 -16.01 3.71 -9.53
CA ASP A 173 -16.42 3.06 -10.76
C ASP A 173 -17.94 2.84 -10.79
N LYS A 174 -18.51 2.91 -11.99
CA LYS A 174 -19.87 2.45 -12.25
C LYS A 174 -19.77 0.99 -12.65
N GLY A 175 -19.52 0.12 -11.68
CA GLY A 175 -19.55 -1.32 -11.91
C GLY A 175 -20.85 -1.74 -12.62
N PRO A 176 -20.80 -2.76 -13.50
CA PRO A 176 -21.88 -3.07 -14.44
C PRO A 176 -23.14 -3.63 -13.77
N VAL A 177 -22.99 -4.28 -12.61
CA VAL A 177 -24.09 -4.95 -11.90
C VAL A 177 -24.81 -3.95 -11.00
N ARG A 178 -26.14 -3.84 -11.12
CA ARG A 178 -26.97 -3.08 -10.16
C ARG A 178 -27.65 -4.06 -9.21
N GLY A 179 -27.71 -3.71 -7.92
CA GLY A 179 -28.19 -4.65 -6.92
C GLY A 179 -27.97 -4.22 -5.48
N THR A 180 -28.03 -5.19 -4.58
CA THR A 180 -27.63 -5.04 -3.18
C THR A 180 -26.22 -5.59 -2.97
N ILE A 181 -25.50 -4.98 -2.02
CA ILE A 181 -24.20 -5.44 -1.57
C ILE A 181 -24.30 -5.73 -0.07
N ASP A 182 -24.02 -6.97 0.29
CA ASP A 182 -23.90 -7.44 1.67
C ASP A 182 -22.42 -7.47 2.04
N TYR A 183 -22.07 -6.74 3.10
CA TYR A 183 -20.73 -6.74 3.67
C TYR A 183 -20.75 -7.46 5.01
N GLU A 184 -19.75 -8.30 5.24
CA GLU A 184 -19.52 -8.95 6.53
C GLU A 184 -18.04 -8.89 6.89
N ILE A 185 -17.75 -8.61 8.16
CA ILE A 185 -16.41 -8.56 8.72
C ILE A 185 -16.35 -9.52 9.89
N GLU A 186 -15.34 -10.38 9.87
CA GLU A 186 -15.02 -11.32 10.94
C GLU A 186 -13.58 -11.11 11.42
N VAL A 187 -13.30 -11.50 12.66
CA VAL A 187 -11.96 -11.47 13.24
C VAL A 187 -11.62 -12.80 13.88
N LYS A 188 -10.41 -13.28 13.61
CA LYS A 188 -9.91 -14.47 14.30
C LYS A 188 -9.50 -14.11 15.72
N THR A 189 -9.96 -14.88 16.70
CA THR A 189 -9.57 -14.64 18.10
C THR A 189 -8.66 -15.72 18.64
N ARG A 190 -7.76 -15.33 19.54
CA ARG A 190 -6.79 -16.22 20.17
C ARG A 190 -7.42 -17.36 20.96
N GLN A 191 -8.60 -17.15 21.53
CA GLN A 191 -9.27 -18.12 22.40
C GLN A 191 -9.88 -19.30 21.63
N SER A 192 -10.57 -19.02 20.52
CA SER A 192 -11.19 -20.06 19.71
C SER A 192 -10.31 -20.54 18.55
N LEU A 193 -9.34 -19.72 18.12
CA LEU A 193 -8.65 -19.87 16.84
C LEU A 193 -9.62 -19.93 15.64
N GLU A 194 -10.84 -19.43 15.82
CA GLU A 194 -11.90 -19.34 14.82
C GLU A 194 -12.24 -17.88 14.55
N PHE A 195 -12.85 -17.64 13.39
CA PHE A 195 -13.37 -16.34 13.01
C PHE A 195 -14.68 -16.08 13.76
N LEU A 196 -14.73 -14.93 14.43
CA LEU A 196 -15.92 -14.42 15.10
C LEU A 196 -16.46 -13.23 14.32
N PHE A 197 -17.77 -13.24 14.13
CA PHE A 197 -18.52 -12.13 13.55
C PHE A 197 -18.24 -10.81 14.30
N LEU A 198 -17.86 -9.76 13.57
CA LEU A 198 -17.72 -8.40 14.11
C LEU A 198 -18.86 -7.50 13.66
N TRP A 199 -19.22 -7.55 12.38
CA TRP A 199 -20.10 -6.55 11.80
C TRP A 199 -20.64 -7.01 10.44
N ARG A 200 -21.89 -6.63 10.15
CA ARG A 200 -22.46 -6.73 8.80
C ARG A 200 -23.31 -5.53 8.47
N ARG A 201 -23.44 -5.26 7.18
CA ARG A 201 -24.41 -4.29 6.67
C ARG A 201 -24.73 -4.57 5.21
N THR A 202 -25.97 -4.30 4.85
CA THR A 202 -26.43 -4.32 3.47
C THR A 202 -26.58 -2.90 2.95
N THR A 203 -26.20 -2.67 1.70
CA THR A 203 -26.43 -1.41 0.99
C THR A 203 -26.75 -1.68 -0.47
N THR A 204 -26.91 -0.63 -1.27
CA THR A 204 -27.11 -0.75 -2.72
C THR A 204 -25.80 -0.47 -3.47
N THR A 205 -25.69 -0.97 -4.70
CA THR A 205 -24.54 -0.70 -5.58
C THR A 205 -24.31 0.78 -5.86
N ASP A 206 -25.32 1.62 -5.60
CA ASP A 206 -25.30 3.06 -5.84
C ASP A 206 -24.73 3.84 -4.62
N SER A 207 -24.64 3.18 -3.46
CA SER A 207 -24.05 3.77 -2.26
C SER A 207 -22.54 3.92 -2.39
N ARG A 208 -22.04 5.10 -2.05
CA ARG A 208 -20.61 5.42 -1.96
C ARG A 208 -20.12 5.56 -0.52
N GLN A 209 -20.96 5.22 0.45
CA GLN A 209 -20.60 5.36 1.85
C GLN A 209 -19.49 4.37 2.20
N ALA A 210 -18.43 4.85 2.86
CA ALA A 210 -17.46 3.96 3.51
C ALA A 210 -18.13 3.24 4.67
N LEU A 211 -18.05 1.91 4.70
CA LEU A 211 -18.77 1.08 5.66
C LEU A 211 -17.83 0.20 6.47
N GLY A 212 -18.14 -0.04 7.73
CA GLY A 212 -17.44 -1.04 8.52
C GLY A 212 -17.63 -0.83 10.01
N CYS A 213 -16.67 -1.28 10.81
CA CYS A 213 -16.79 -1.34 12.26
C CYS A 213 -15.78 -0.46 12.98
N ARG A 214 -16.14 -0.08 14.21
CA ARG A 214 -15.27 0.62 15.14
C ARG A 214 -15.06 -0.25 16.35
N ILE A 215 -13.80 -0.46 16.71
CA ILE A 215 -13.41 -1.23 17.89
C ILE A 215 -12.72 -0.24 18.85
N PRO A 216 -13.11 -0.20 20.14
CA PRO A 216 -12.44 0.68 21.10
C PRO A 216 -10.94 0.41 21.11
N TRP A 217 -10.13 1.47 21.02
CA TRP A 217 -8.67 1.35 20.92
C TRP A 217 -8.04 0.50 22.03
N PRO A 218 -8.41 0.68 23.32
CA PRO A 218 -7.87 -0.15 24.40
C PRO A 218 -8.16 -1.63 24.23
N SER A 219 -9.32 -1.98 23.67
CA SER A 219 -9.72 -3.38 23.46
C SER A 219 -8.89 -4.08 22.38
N ILE A 220 -8.33 -3.33 21.43
CA ILE A 220 -7.44 -3.88 20.42
C ILE A 220 -6.00 -3.93 20.92
N ILE A 221 -5.47 -2.83 21.46
CA ILE A 221 -4.02 -2.69 21.61
C ILE A 221 -3.46 -3.29 22.90
N ALA A 222 -4.31 -3.60 23.88
CA ALA A 222 -3.89 -4.17 25.15
C ALA A 222 -2.97 -5.40 24.97
N ASP A 223 -2.03 -5.57 25.90
CA ASP A 223 -1.08 -6.69 25.87
C ASP A 223 -1.81 -8.04 25.87
N ASN A 224 -2.90 -8.14 26.62
CA ASN A 224 -3.78 -9.30 26.72
C ASN A 224 -4.92 -9.31 25.68
N SER A 225 -4.82 -8.50 24.63
CA SER A 225 -5.84 -8.44 23.59
C SER A 225 -6.06 -9.81 22.95
N ARG A 226 -7.33 -10.24 22.94
CA ARG A 226 -7.77 -11.51 22.35
C ARG A 226 -7.70 -11.53 20.82
N PHE A 227 -7.50 -10.38 20.19
CA PHE A 227 -7.53 -10.25 18.74
C PHE A 227 -6.18 -10.51 18.07
N PHE A 228 -5.09 -10.49 18.84
CA PHE A 228 -3.75 -10.80 18.32
C PHE A 228 -3.40 -12.27 18.53
N ILE A 229 -3.03 -12.94 17.43
CA ILE A 229 -2.52 -14.31 17.38
C ILE A 229 -1.14 -14.21 16.74
N ASP A 230 -0.09 -14.65 17.44
CA ASP A 230 1.30 -14.52 16.99
C ASP A 230 1.65 -13.08 16.53
N ASP A 231 1.22 -12.10 17.34
CA ASP A 231 1.34 -10.65 17.08
C ASP A 231 0.70 -10.16 15.77
N LYS A 232 -0.31 -10.87 15.28
CA LYS A 232 -1.09 -10.49 14.10
C LYS A 232 -2.59 -10.46 14.40
N LEU A 233 -3.24 -9.41 13.92
CA LEU A 233 -4.68 -9.27 13.83
C LEU A 233 -5.12 -9.86 12.50
N HIS A 234 -5.94 -10.91 12.53
CA HIS A 234 -6.45 -11.57 11.33
C HIS A 234 -7.93 -11.22 11.13
N LEU A 235 -8.22 -10.53 10.05
CA LEU A 235 -9.57 -10.16 9.65
C LEU A 235 -9.96 -10.90 8.39
N ARG A 236 -11.25 -11.18 8.26
CA ARG A 236 -11.83 -11.72 7.04
C ARG A 236 -13.03 -10.88 6.66
N VAL A 237 -13.06 -10.47 5.39
CA VAL A 237 -14.12 -9.63 4.86
C VAL A 237 -14.81 -10.38 3.72
N HIS A 238 -16.13 -10.46 3.80
CA HIS A 238 -16.96 -11.01 2.75
C HIS A 238 -17.72 -9.87 2.08
N VAL A 239 -17.68 -9.84 0.75
CA VAL A 239 -18.51 -8.94 -0.06
C VAL A 239 -19.36 -9.78 -0.98
N LYS A 240 -20.68 -9.70 -0.84
CA LYS A 240 -21.62 -10.43 -1.70
C LYS A 240 -22.51 -9.46 -2.43
N ILE A 241 -22.56 -9.56 -3.76
CA ILE A 241 -23.44 -8.74 -4.59
C ILE A 241 -24.60 -9.61 -5.07
N THR A 242 -25.83 -9.17 -4.79
CA THR A 242 -27.05 -9.79 -5.30
C THR A 242 -27.64 -8.87 -6.36
N PRO A 243 -27.67 -9.27 -7.64
CA PRO A 243 -28.26 -8.46 -8.70
C PRO A 243 -29.73 -8.18 -8.43
N GLN A 244 -30.20 -6.99 -8.83
CA GLN A 244 -31.64 -6.77 -8.97
C GLN A 244 -32.19 -7.63 -10.12
N PRO A 245 -33.41 -8.18 -9.96
CA PRO A 245 -34.08 -8.92 -11.03
C PRO A 245 -34.41 -8.04 -12.24
#